data_AF-A0A957PRB3-F1
#
_entry.id   AF-A0A957PRB3-F1
#
_cell.length_a   1.000
_cell.length_b   1.000
_cell.length_c   1.000
_cell.angle_alpha   90.00
_cell.angle_beta   90.00
_cell.angle_gamma   90.00
#
_symmetry.space_group_name_H-M   'P 1'
#
loop_
_entity.id
_entity.type
_entity.pdbx_description
1 polymer ?
#
loop_
_entity_poly.entity_id
_entity_poly.type
_entity_poly.pdbx_seq_one_letter_code
_entity_poly.pdbx_strand_id
1 'polypeptide(L)' 'WTQIKMTNVGGGRFIHDLSTDQMLEDEFFESSWLEYQIVSTLEDGTKLGGTDIFSERLKMLGCRPGGEPYTP' A
#
# COMPACT_ATOMS: atom_id res chain seq x y z
N TRP A 1 4.48 9.81 -7.54
CA TRP A 1 5.25 8.58 -7.27
C TRP A 1 6.07 8.77 -5.99
N THR A 2 5.85 7.91 -5.01
CA THR A 2 6.57 7.90 -3.72
C THR A 2 7.20 6.53 -3.53
N GLN A 3 8.41 6.46 -2.97
CA GLN A 3 9.04 5.20 -2.60
C GLN A 3 8.70 4.85 -1.17
N ILE A 4 8.15 3.66 -0.96
CA ILE A 4 7.78 3.16 0.36
C ILE A 4 8.53 1.85 0.60
N LYS A 5 9.29 1.80 1.69
CA LYS A 5 10.04 0.59 2.07
C LYS A 5 9.08 -0.44 2.65
N MET A 6 9.12 -1.64 2.09
CA MET A 6 8.38 -2.78 2.63
C MET A 6 9.16 -3.43 3.78
N THR A 7 8.42 -4.01 4.72
CA THR A 7 8.98 -4.73 5.87
C THR A 7 9.15 -6.20 5.52
N ASN A 8 10.35 -6.75 5.76
CA ASN A 8 10.61 -8.18 5.62
C ASN A 8 9.95 -8.95 6.78
N VAL A 9 9.05 -9.89 6.45
CA VAL A 9 8.36 -10.74 7.43
C VAL A 9 8.87 -12.18 7.44
N GLY A 10 10.00 -12.43 6.77
CA GLY A 10 10.66 -13.73 6.68
C GLY A 10 10.33 -14.51 5.41
N GLY A 11 11.16 -15.50 5.07
CA GLY A 11 10.95 -16.38 3.92
C GLY A 11 10.93 -15.66 2.56
N GLY A 12 11.63 -14.53 2.43
CA GLY A 12 11.63 -13.72 1.21
C GLY A 12 10.33 -12.93 0.98
N ARG A 13 9.45 -12.85 1.99
CA ARG A 13 8.20 -12.11 1.92
C ARG A 13 8.37 -10.71 2.50
N PHE A 14 7.81 -9.75 1.79
CA PHE A 14 7.80 -8.35 2.17
C PHE A 14 6.37 -7.83 2.16
N ILE A 15 6.01 -7.02 3.16
CA ILE A 15 4.67 -6.43 3.27
C ILE A 15 4.77 -4.93 3.54
N HIS A 16 3.78 -4.18 3.07
CA HIS A 16 3.54 -2.80 3.47
C HIS A 16 2.03 -2.56 3.44
N ASP A 17 1.48 -2.06 4.54
CA ASP A 17 0.08 -1.65 4.61
C ASP A 17 0.01 -0.17 4.23
N LEU A 18 -0.64 0.14 3.11
CA LEU A 18 -0.78 1.52 2.64
C LEU A 18 -1.87 2.25 3.43
N SER A 19 -1.51 3.34 4.11
CA SER A 19 -2.46 4.23 4.77
C SER A 19 -2.84 5.43 3.90
N THR A 20 -3.96 6.07 4.23
CA THR A 20 -4.44 7.29 3.55
C THR A 20 -3.44 8.44 3.59
N ASP A 21 -2.68 8.56 4.69
CA ASP A 21 -1.66 9.62 4.86
C ASP A 21 -0.47 9.45 3.89
N GLN A 22 -0.31 8.26 3.31
CA GLN A 22 0.72 7.96 2.31
C GLN A 22 0.21 8.13 0.88
N MET A 23 -1.06 8.49 0.71
CA MET A 23 -1.71 8.73 -0.56
C MET A 23 -1.85 10.23 -0.79
N LEU A 24 -1.74 10.66 -2.05
CA LEU A 24 -2.10 12.03 -2.40
C LEU A 24 -3.62 12.16 -2.25
N GLU A 25 -4.06 13.07 -1.38
CA GLU A 25 -5.49 13.38 -1.21
C GLU A 25 -6.02 14.04 -2.49
N ASP A 26 -7.13 13.51 -3.00
CA ASP A 26 -8.08 14.29 -3.78
C ASP A 26 -9.25 14.57 -2.84
N GLU A 27 -9.68 15.83 -2.77
CA GLU A 27 -10.59 16.38 -1.76
C GLU A 27 -11.98 15.69 -1.76
N PHE A 28 -12.22 14.81 -2.74
CA PHE A 28 -13.43 14.00 -2.89
C PHE A 28 -13.05 12.57 -3.30
N PHE A 29 -13.11 11.61 -2.37
CA PHE A 29 -12.85 10.17 -2.56
C PHE A 29 -13.88 9.45 -3.48
N GLU A 30 -14.55 10.14 -4.40
CA GLU A 30 -15.55 9.53 -5.29
C GLU A 30 -14.92 8.55 -6.31
N SER A 31 -13.63 8.71 -6.62
CA SER A 31 -12.92 7.83 -7.57
C SER A 31 -11.47 7.54 -7.17
N SER A 32 -11.22 7.11 -5.93
CA SER A 32 -9.86 6.81 -5.47
C SER A 32 -9.27 5.59 -6.19
N TRP A 33 -8.07 5.77 -6.74
CA TRP A 33 -7.29 4.71 -7.37
C TRP A 33 -5.82 4.84 -6.98
N LEU A 34 -5.10 3.74 -7.07
CA LEU A 34 -3.67 3.66 -6.77
C LEU A 34 -2.94 3.12 -7.99
N GLU A 35 -1.83 3.76 -8.36
CA GLU A 35 -0.80 3.15 -9.19
C GLU A 35 0.40 2.76 -8.34
N TYR A 36 0.86 1.52 -8.51
CA TYR A 36 2.04 1.02 -7.80
C TYR A 36 2.86 0.07 -8.68
N GLN A 37 4.14 -0.03 -8.35
CA GLN A 37 5.04 -1.06 -8.85
C GLN A 37 5.85 -1.58 -7.66
N ILE A 38 6.19 -2.86 -7.68
CA ILE A 38 7.09 -3.46 -6.69
C ILE A 38 8.49 -3.47 -7.28
N VAL A 39 9.46 -2.92 -6.54
CA VAL A 39 10.86 -2.84 -6.95
C VAL A 39 11.72 -3.57 -5.93
N SER A 40 12.56 -4.49 -6.40
CA SER A 40 13.59 -5.12 -5.58
C SER A 40 14.87 -4.29 -5.67
N THR A 41 15.48 -4.00 -4.53
CA THR A 41 16.74 -3.26 -4.43
C THR A 41 17.73 -3.98 -3.53
N LEU A 42 19.02 -3.74 -3.75
CA LEU A 42 20.06 -3.98 -2.75
C LEU A 42 19.92 -2.98 -1.59
N GLU A 43 20.63 -3.22 -0.49
CA GLU A 43 20.65 -2.34 0.68
C GLU A 43 21.16 -0.92 0.35
N ASP A 44 22.01 -0.81 -0.68
CA ASP A 44 22.54 0.47 -1.19
C ASP A 44 21.57 1.22 -2.11
N GLY A 45 20.38 0.67 -2.37
CA GLY A 45 19.37 1.26 -3.25
C GLY A 45 19.51 0.88 -4.72
N THR A 46 20.49 0.05 -5.11
CA THR A 46 20.63 -0.43 -6.48
C THR A 46 19.43 -1.30 -6.87
N LYS A 47 18.72 -0.93 -7.93
CA LYS A 47 17.57 -1.69 -8.45
C LYS A 47 18.02 -3.01 -9.07
N LEU A 48 17.47 -4.10 -8.57
CA LEU A 48 17.66 -5.46 -9.10
C LEU A 48 16.60 -5.80 -10.16
N GLY A 49 15.40 -5.25 -10.01
CA GLY A 49 14.28 -5.51 -10.91
C GLY A 49 12.99 -4.88 -10.39
N GLY A 50 11.95 -4.91 -11.19
CA GLY A 50 10.62 -4.48 -10.75
C GLY A 50 9.52 -5.06 -11.60
N THR A 51 8.30 -5.00 -11.09
CA THR A 51 7.09 -5.34 -11.82
C THR A 51 6.74 -4.25 -12.82
N ASP A 52 5.78 -4.54 -13.71
CA ASP A 52 5.03 -3.49 -14.39
C ASP A 52 4.28 -2.61 -13.40
N ILE A 53 3.73 -1.51 -13.91
CA ILE A 53 2.86 -0.62 -13.15
C ILE A 53 1.45 -1.22 -13.14
N PHE A 54 0.89 -1.39 -11.95
CA PHE A 54 -0.48 -1.80 -11.75
C PHE A 54 -1.33 -0.57 -11.39
N SER A 55 -2.55 -0.52 -11.90
CA SER A 55 -3.54 0.51 -11.55
C SER A 55 -4.77 -0.17 -10.94
N GLU A 56 -5.07 0.13 -9.68
CA GLU A 56 -6.17 -0.50 -8.93
C GLU A 56 -7.12 0.53 -8.34
N ARG A 57 -8.42 0.27 -8.43
CA ARG A 57 -9.43 1.10 -7.75
C ARG A 57 -9.51 0.70 -6.29
N LEU A 58 -9.46 1.70 -5.42
CA LEU A 58 -9.58 1.48 -3.99
C LEU A 58 -11.05 1.47 -3.61
N LYS A 59 -11.44 0.46 -2.84
CA LYS A 59 -12.75 0.42 -2.19
C LYS A 59 -12.53 0.65 -0.71
N MET A 60 -13.23 1.62 -0.14
CA MET A 60 -13.26 1.76 1.31
C MET A 60 -13.78 0.45 1.90
N LEU A 61 -12.97 -0.18 2.76
CA LEU A 61 -13.48 -1.15 3.72
C LEU A 61 -14.51 -0.37 4.54
N GLY A 62 -15.78 -0.75 4.44
CA GLY A 62 -16.87 0.05 5.00
C GLY A 62 -16.54 0.48 6.43
N CYS A 63 -16.59 1.77 6.72
CA CYS A 63 -16.43 2.28 8.07
C CYS A 63 -17.49 1.58 8.93
N ARG A 64 -17.09 0.59 9.74
CA ARG A 64 -17.96 0.10 10.81
C ARG A 64 -17.93 1.20 11.86
N PRO A 65 -19.03 1.94 12.10
CA PRO A 65 -19.08 2.84 13.23
C PRO A 65 -18.81 1.99 14.48
N GLY A 66 -17.77 2.37 15.24
CA GLY A 66 -17.38 1.67 16.45
C GLY A 66 -18.56 1.55 17.40
N GLY A 67 -18.85 0.32 17.83
CA GLY A 67 -20.00 0.04 18.68
C GLY A 67 -19.86 -1.18 19.57
N GLU A 68 -19.15 -2.25 19.17
CA GLU A 68 -18.95 -3.41 20.06
C GLU A 68 -17.53 -3.97 20.01
N PRO A 69 -16.93 -4.30 21.16
CA PRO A 69 -15.63 -4.94 21.23
C PRO A 69 -15.69 -6.33 20.59
N TYR A 70 -14.67 -6.65 19.78
CA TYR A 70 -14.46 -7.99 19.27
C TYR A 70 -14.22 -8.96 20.43
N THR A 71 -15.14 -9.90 20.66
CA THR A 71 -14.88 -11.13 21.44
C THR A 71 -14.56 -12.28 20.48
N PRO A 72 -13.47 -13.03 20.71
CA PRO A 72 -12.98 -14.09 19.83
C PRO A 72 -13.91 -15.30 19.73
#